data_AF-A0A2K3MI12-F1
#
_entry.id   AF-A0A2K3MI12-F1
#
_cell.length_a   1.000
_cell.length_b   1.000
_cell.length_c   1.000
_cell.angle_alpha   90.00
_cell.angle_beta   90.00
_cell.angle_gamma   90.00
#
_symmetry.space_group_name_H-M   'P 1'
#
loop_
_entity.id
_entity.type
_entity.pdbx_description
1 polymer ?
#
loop_
_entity_poly.entity_id
_entity_poly.type
_entity_poly.pdbx_seq_one_letter_code
_entity_poly.pdbx_strand_id
1 'polypeptide(L)'
;MTILKTYEEASGQEINMSKSKVFFTQNLSTAAQEDLSRMMGVRHVLGTENYLGLPSMVRRGKDTFGYVKDRIWKKINSWRGRALSKAGKE
;
A
#
# COMPACT_ATOMS: atom_id res chain seq x y z
N MET A 1 8.04 -21.81 3.97
CA MET A 1 8.46 -20.90 2.89
C MET A 1 9.99 -20.89 2.76
N THR A 2 10.57 -21.95 2.18
CA THR A 2 12.04 -22.17 2.16
C THR A 2 12.79 -21.07 1.41
N ILE A 3 12.23 -20.57 0.31
CA ILE A 3 12.87 -19.56 -0.54
C ILE A 3 13.12 -18.22 0.15
N LEU A 4 12.19 -17.76 0.99
CA LEU A 4 12.33 -16.50 1.72
C LEU A 4 13.44 -16.59 2.75
N LYS A 5 13.51 -17.72 3.49
CA LYS A 5 14.58 -17.98 4.44
C LYS A 5 15.96 -18.02 3.76
N THR A 6 16.05 -18.66 2.58
CA THR A 6 17.29 -18.66 1.79
C THR A 6 17.69 -17.25 1.35
N TYR A 7 16.74 -16.42 0.94
CA TYR A 7 17.00 -15.02 0.62
C TYR A 7 17.49 -14.23 1.85
N GLU A 8 16.87 -14.43 3.01
CA GLU A 8 17.26 -13.76 4.25
C GLU A 8 18.70 -14.13 4.65
N GLU A 9 19.02 -15.42 4.61
CA GLU A 9 20.36 -15.94 4.91
C GLU A 9 21.42 -15.41 3.92
N ALA A 10 21.11 -15.39 2.62
CA ALA A 10 22.04 -14.93 1.59
C ALA A 10 22.23 -13.40 1.57
N SER A 11 21.18 -12.64 1.90
CA SER A 11 21.22 -11.17 1.91
C SER A 11 21.66 -10.58 3.24
N GLY A 12 21.57 -11.35 4.34
CA GLY A 12 21.76 -10.86 5.71
C GLY A 12 20.62 -9.93 6.18
N GLN A 13 19.48 -9.93 5.49
CA GLN A 13 18.31 -9.10 5.80
C GLN A 13 17.15 -9.98 6.25
N GLU A 14 16.35 -9.50 7.21
CA GLU A 14 15.14 -10.20 7.67
C GLU A 14 13.88 -9.60 7.01
N ILE A 15 12.95 -10.46 6.62
CA ILE A 15 11.67 -10.07 6.04
C ILE A 15 10.71 -9.72 7.16
N ASN A 16 10.21 -8.49 7.13
CA ASN A 16 9.20 -8.05 8.08
C ASN A 16 7.83 -8.62 7.73
N MET A 17 7.47 -9.75 8.34
CA MET A 17 6.17 -10.41 8.11
C MET A 17 4.96 -9.56 8.52
N SER A 18 5.11 -8.66 9.50
CA SER A 18 4.02 -7.77 9.93
C SER A 18 3.68 -6.67 8.91
N LYS A 19 4.68 -6.23 8.13
CA LYS A 19 4.52 -5.27 7.04
C LYS A 19 4.21 -5.94 5.71
N SER A 20 4.56 -7.21 5.58
CA SER A 20 4.36 -8.00 4.37
C SER A 20 2.92 -8.50 4.25
N LYS A 21 2.36 -8.39 3.05
CA LYS A 21 0.97 -8.72 2.75
C LYS A 21 0.89 -9.37 1.38
N VAL A 22 -0.13 -10.19 1.18
CA VAL A 22 -0.44 -10.77 -0.13
C VAL A 22 -1.81 -10.30 -0.60
N PHE A 23 -1.94 -10.16 -1.92
CA PHE A 23 -3.19 -9.94 -2.60
C PHE A 23 -3.37 -11.01 -3.71
N PHE A 24 -4.59 -11.49 -3.90
CA PHE A 24 -4.93 -12.43 -4.97
C PHE A 24 -5.98 -11.85 -5.92
N THR A 25 -5.86 -12.19 -7.21
CA THR A 25 -6.89 -11.83 -8.19
C THR A 25 -8.19 -12.60 -7.92
N GLN A 26 -9.30 -12.11 -8.47
CA GLN A 26 -10.63 -12.73 -8.31
C GLN A 26 -10.74 -14.13 -8.94
N ASN A 27 -9.71 -14.60 -9.65
CA ASN A 27 -9.70 -15.89 -10.33
C ASN A 27 -9.37 -17.06 -9.39
N LEU A 28 -9.07 -16.79 -8.12
CA LEU A 28 -8.78 -17.80 -7.10
C LEU A 28 -9.97 -17.93 -6.15
N SER A 29 -10.34 -19.18 -5.80
CA SER A 29 -11.35 -19.44 -4.78
C SER A 29 -10.88 -18.94 -3.42
N THR A 30 -11.81 -18.55 -2.54
CA THR A 30 -11.49 -18.07 -1.19
C THR A 30 -10.65 -19.08 -0.40
N ALA A 31 -10.98 -20.38 -0.51
CA ALA A 31 -10.22 -21.45 0.13
C ALA A 31 -8.76 -21.47 -0.35
N ALA A 32 -8.52 -21.35 -1.67
CA ALA A 32 -7.16 -21.29 -2.20
C ALA A 32 -6.40 -20.04 -1.72
N GLN A 33 -7.09 -18.89 -1.60
CA GLN A 33 -6.47 -17.66 -1.08
C GLN A 33 -6.06 -17.81 0.39
N GLU A 34 -6.91 -18.42 1.22
CA GLU A 34 -6.62 -18.68 2.63
C GLU A 34 -5.47 -19.67 2.80
N ASP A 35 -5.47 -20.75 2.02
CA ASP A 35 -4.41 -21.75 2.02
C ASP A 35 -3.06 -21.16 1.62
N LEU A 36 -3.02 -20.38 0.55
CA LEU A 36 -1.80 -19.70 0.11
C LEU A 36 -1.32 -18.68 1.13
N SER A 37 -2.22 -17.88 1.71
CA SER A 37 -1.85 -16.91 2.76
C SER A 37 -1.22 -17.59 3.96
N ARG A 38 -1.82 -18.70 4.41
CA ARG A 38 -1.33 -19.51 5.52
C ARG A 38 0.01 -20.15 5.20
N MET A 39 0.19 -20.68 3.99
CA MET A 39 1.45 -21.26 3.54
C MET A 39 2.60 -20.22 3.51
N MET A 40 2.28 -18.98 3.14
CA MET A 40 3.24 -17.89 3.08
C MET A 40 3.47 -17.19 4.43
N GLY A 41 2.57 -17.38 5.40
CA GLY A 41 2.66 -16.73 6.72
C GLY A 41 2.36 -15.23 6.71
N VAL A 42 1.72 -14.73 5.65
CA VAL A 42 1.40 -13.29 5.48
C VAL A 42 -0.11 -13.08 5.42
N ARG A 43 -0.56 -11.89 5.84
CA ARG A 43 -1.97 -11.53 5.82
C ARG A 43 -2.45 -11.28 4.39
N HIS A 44 -3.60 -11.87 4.03
CA HIS A 44 -4.34 -11.48 2.84
C HIS A 44 -4.98 -10.10 3.04
N VAL A 45 -4.81 -9.20 2.08
CA VAL A 45 -5.48 -7.90 2.06
C VAL A 45 -6.34 -7.73 0.82
N LEU A 46 -7.48 -7.08 0.99
CA LEU A 46 -8.28 -6.58 -0.12
C LEU A 46 -7.55 -5.37 -0.71
N GLY A 47 -7.45 -5.30 -2.04
CA GLY A 47 -6.49 -4.53 -2.85
C GLY A 47 -6.51 -3.00 -2.75
N THR A 48 -6.58 -2.46 -1.55
CA THR A 48 -6.73 -1.03 -1.25
C THR A 48 -5.53 -0.46 -0.51
N GLU A 49 -4.44 -1.21 -0.40
CA GLU A 49 -3.23 -0.75 0.28
C GLU A 49 -2.37 0.13 -0.63
N ASN A 50 -1.67 1.09 -0.03
CA ASN A 50 -0.77 1.97 -0.77
C ASN A 50 0.67 1.43 -0.73
N TYR A 51 1.32 1.37 -1.90
CA TYR A 51 2.75 1.15 -2.03
C TYR A 51 3.42 2.46 -2.46
N LEU A 52 4.42 2.91 -1.68
CA LEU A 52 5.13 4.18 -1.91
C LEU A 52 4.20 5.40 -2.09
N GLY A 53 3.07 5.40 -1.38
CA GLY A 53 2.08 6.47 -1.46
C GLY A 53 1.20 6.44 -2.72
N LEU A 54 1.18 5.35 -3.46
CA LEU A 54 0.26 5.12 -4.59
C LEU A 54 -0.58 3.88 -4.28
N PRO A 55 -1.85 3.81 -4.73
CA PRO A 55 -2.60 2.56 -4.65
C PRO A 55 -1.80 1.43 -5.30
N SER A 56 -1.53 0.38 -4.54
CA SER A 56 -0.80 -0.81 -5.04
C SER A 56 -1.54 -1.50 -6.18
N MET A 57 -2.87 -1.33 -6.22
CA MET A 57 -3.73 -1.78 -7.30
C MET A 57 -4.31 -0.58 -8.05
N VAL A 58 -3.89 -0.44 -9.30
CA VAL A 58 -4.51 0.51 -10.23
C VAL A 58 -5.35 -0.29 -11.22
N ARG A 59 -6.68 -0.20 -11.09
CA ARG A 59 -7.59 -0.75 -12.09
C ARG A 59 -7.62 0.17 -13.32
N ARG A 60 -7.93 -0.36 -14.51
CA ARG A 60 -8.12 0.49 -15.70
C ARG A 60 -9.41 1.30 -15.53
N GLY A 61 -9.29 2.62 -15.49
CA GLY A 61 -10.42 3.53 -15.37
C GLY A 61 -10.02 4.88 -14.78
N LYS A 62 -10.80 5.93 -15.06
CA LYS A 62 -10.56 7.27 -14.50
C LYS A 62 -10.78 7.33 -12.98
N ASP A 63 -11.67 6.47 -12.47
CA ASP A 63 -12.08 6.47 -11.06
C ASP A 63 -10.95 6.07 -10.10
N THR A 64 -9.97 5.30 -10.59
CA THR A 64 -8.80 4.87 -9.81
C THR A 64 -7.92 6.04 -9.37
N PHE A 65 -8.03 7.20 -10.00
CA PHE A 65 -7.28 8.41 -9.64
C PHE A 65 -8.01 9.34 -8.67
N GLY A 66 -9.17 8.94 -8.11
CA GLY A 66 -9.91 9.73 -7.12
C GLY A 66 -9.05 10.20 -5.94
N TYR A 67 -8.15 9.33 -5.47
CA TYR A 67 -7.22 9.64 -4.36
C TYR A 67 -6.33 10.87 -4.62
N VAL A 68 -6.06 11.19 -5.90
CA VAL A 68 -5.25 12.37 -6.26
C VAL A 68 -6.01 13.65 -5.94
N LYS A 69 -7.30 13.71 -6.29
CA LYS A 69 -8.17 14.85 -5.97
C LYS A 69 -8.28 15.02 -4.46
N ASP A 70 -8.51 13.93 -3.72
CA ASP A 70 -8.60 13.97 -2.26
C ASP A 70 -7.31 14.47 -1.60
N ARG A 71 -6.15 14.04 -2.12
CA ARG A 71 -4.84 14.50 -1.62
C ARG A 71 -4.63 16.00 -1.86
N ILE A 72 -4.98 16.49 -3.05
CA ILE A 72 -4.90 17.92 -3.38
C ILE A 72 -5.85 18.72 -2.48
N TRP A 73 -7.09 18.25 -2.31
CA TRP A 73 -8.09 18.89 -1.48
C TRP A 73 -7.66 18.98 0.00
N LYS A 74 -7.12 17.89 0.55
CA LYS A 74 -6.55 17.88 1.91
C LYS A 74 -5.41 18.88 2.06
N LYS A 75 -4.53 18.99 1.05
CA LYS A 75 -3.40 19.94 1.08
C LYS A 75 -3.88 21.39 1.09
N ILE A 76 -4.84 21.74 0.21
CA ILE A 76 -5.44 23.08 0.16
C ILE A 76 -6.10 23.45 1.50
N ASN A 77 -6.89 22.55 2.08
CA ASN A 77 -7.53 22.80 3.37
C ASN A 77 -6.53 22.93 4.52
N SER A 78 -5.44 22.16 4.49
CA SER A 78 -4.37 22.26 5.49
C SER A 78 -3.66 23.62 5.48
N TRP A 79 -3.64 24.31 4.33
CA TRP A 79 -3.09 25.66 4.20
C TRP A 79 -4.04 26.73 4.72
N ARG A 80 -5.36 26.53 4.62
CA ARG A 80 -6.34 27.47 5.19
C ARG A 80 -6.30 27.50 6.72
N GLY A 81 -5.99 26.36 7.35
CA GLY A 81 -5.88 26.23 8.82
C GLY A 81 -4.52 26.64 9.40
N ARG A 82 -3.49 26.81 8.58
CA ARG A 82 -2.21 27.41 9.00
C ARG A 82 -2.26 28.87 8.62
N ALA A 83 -2.23 29.79 9.59
CA ALA A 83 -1.97 31.18 9.29
C ALA A 83 -0.60 31.27 8.60
N LEU A 84 -0.60 31.33 7.27
CA LEU A 84 0.60 31.60 6.50
C LEU A 84 1.04 32.99 6.96
N SER A 85 2.24 33.10 7.55
CA SER A 85 2.79 34.41 7.86
C SER A 85 2.77 35.22 6.57
N LYS A 86 2.28 36.45 6.63
CA LYS A 86 2.34 37.38 5.50
C LYS A 86 3.79 37.37 5.00
N ALA A 87 4.03 36.82 3.80
CA ALA A 87 5.35 36.86 3.20
C ALA A 87 5.78 38.33 3.15
N GLY A 88 7.04 38.57 3.52
CA GLY A 88 7.62 39.88 3.81
C GLY A 88 7.12 40.96 2.86
N LYS A 89 6.54 41.99 3.47
CA LYS A 89 6.31 43.28 2.83
C LYS A 89 7.67 43.98 2.79
N GLU A 90 8.35 43.88 1.66
CA GLU A 90 9.25 44.97 1.23
C GLU A 90 8.39 46.07 0.61
#